data_AF-A0A2D6P8F0-F1
#
_entry.id   AF-A0A2D6P8F0-F1
#
_cell.length_a   1.000
_cell.length_b   1.000
_cell.length_c   1.000
_cell.angle_alpha   90.00
_cell.angle_beta   90.00
_cell.angle_gamma   90.00
#
_symmetry.space_group_name_H-M   'P 1'
#
loop_
_entity.id
_entity.type
_entity.pdbx_description
1 polymer ?
#
loop_
_entity_poly.entity_id
_entity_poly.type
_entity_poly.pdbx_seq_one_letter_code
_entity_poly.pdbx_strand_id
1 'polypeptide(L)' 'MTEKEKKRKEAFFIFYESVLKPDTDLRLYAHDQECFYELMEWRDEIVKYLDERRNQEFPK' A
#
# COMPACT_ATOMS: atom_id res chain seq x y z
N MET A 1 18.25 15.63 8.32
CA MET A 1 17.71 14.64 7.36
C MET A 1 18.57 14.63 6.12
N THR A 2 19.21 13.51 5.82
CA THR A 2 20.05 13.32 4.62
C THR A 2 19.21 13.26 3.35
N GLU A 3 19.82 13.44 2.19
CA GLU A 3 19.14 13.30 0.89
C GLU A 3 18.57 11.88 0.69
N LYS A 4 19.26 10.85 1.21
CA LYS A 4 18.77 9.47 1.17
C LYS A 4 17.51 9.29 2.02
N GLU A 5 17.46 9.90 3.21
CA GLU A 5 16.28 9.85 4.09
C GLU A 5 15.07 10.54 3.47
N LYS A 6 15.25 11.70 2.80
CA LYS A 6 14.17 12.39 2.06
C LYS A 6 13.61 11.50 0.96
N LYS A 7 14.48 10.97 0.10
CA LYS A 7 14.08 10.06 -1.00
C LYS A 7 13.39 8.80 -0.49
N ARG A 8 13.84 8.26 0.66
CA ARG A 8 13.19 7.11 1.29
C ARG A 8 11.77 7.44 1.75
N LYS A 9 11.56 8.61 2.35
CA LYS A 9 10.23 9.09 2.76
C LYS A 9 9.32 9.25 1.54
N GLU A 10 9.78 9.96 0.51
CA GLU A 10 9.03 10.16 -0.74
C GLU A 10 8.67 8.82 -1.40
N ALA A 11 9.63 7.91 -1.55
CA ALA A 11 9.40 6.59 -2.11
C ALA A 11 8.36 5.78 -1.33
N PHE A 12 8.39 5.85 0.01
CA PHE A 12 7.39 5.21 0.85
C PHE A 12 5.98 5.75 0.59
N PHE A 13 5.81 7.07 0.50
CA PHE A 13 4.50 7.67 0.23
C PHE A 13 3.98 7.34 -1.17
N ILE A 14 4.85 7.33 -2.19
CA ILE A 14 4.48 6.92 -3.55
C ILE A 14 3.98 5.47 -3.54
N PHE A 15 4.69 4.57 -2.87
CA PHE A 15 4.27 3.18 -2.75
C PHE A 15 2.96 3.04 -1.96
N TYR A 16 2.81 3.75 -0.85
CA TYR A 16 1.59 3.72 -0.05
C TYR A 16 0.37 4.17 -0.85
N GLU A 17 0.50 5.24 -1.64
CA GLU A 17 -0.56 5.67 -2.56
C GLU A 17 -0.88 4.61 -3.63
N SER A 18 0.12 3.89 -4.15
CA SER A 18 -0.13 2.83 -5.14
C SER A 18 -0.93 1.65 -4.57
N VAL A 19 -0.80 1.36 -3.28
CA VAL A 19 -1.58 0.32 -2.60
C VAL A 19 -3.00 0.80 -2.30
N LEU A 20 -3.16 2.09 -1.96
CA LEU A 20 -4.46 2.68 -1.72
C LEU A 20 -5.30 2.76 -3.00
N LYS A 21 -4.66 3.16 -4.12
CA LYS A 21 -5.32 3.27 -5.42
C LYS A 21 -5.69 1.88 -5.95
N PRO A 22 -6.94 1.69 -6.42
CA PRO A 22 -7.36 0.42 -6.98
C PRO A 22 -6.70 0.19 -8.35
N ASP A 23 -6.18 -1.02 -8.57
CA ASP A 23 -5.83 -1.51 -9.89
C ASP A 23 -7.03 -2.26 -10.49
N THR A 24 -7.61 -1.70 -11.55
CA THR A 24 -8.83 -2.24 -12.18
C THR A 24 -8.59 -3.60 -12.82
N ASP A 25 -7.44 -3.79 -13.47
CA ASP A 25 -7.14 -5.03 -14.20
C ASP A 25 -6.91 -6.18 -13.21
N LEU A 26 -6.21 -5.91 -12.11
CA LEU A 26 -6.01 -6.88 -11.04
C LEU A 26 -7.35 -7.30 -10.39
N ARG A 27 -8.28 -6.35 -10.23
CA ARG A 27 -9.61 -6.63 -9.67
C ARG A 27 -10.47 -7.47 -10.61
N LEU A 28 -10.45 -7.16 -11.90
CA LEU A 28 -11.12 -7.97 -12.91
C LEU A 28 -10.58 -9.40 -12.92
N TYR A 29 -9.25 -9.55 -12.83
CA TYR A 29 -8.62 -10.86 -12.71
C TYR A 29 -9.06 -11.60 -11.44
N ALA A 30 -9.12 -10.95 -10.28
CA ALA A 30 -9.60 -11.58 -9.05
C ALA A 30 -11.08 -11.98 -9.10
N HIS A 31 -11.91 -11.26 -9.87
CA HIS A 31 -13.28 -11.69 -10.12
C HIS A 31 -13.35 -12.95 -10.99
N ASP A 32 -12.53 -13.03 -12.05
CA ASP A 32 -12.45 -14.22 -12.92
C ASP A 32 -11.95 -15.46 -12.16
N GLN A 33 -11.07 -15.26 -11.19
CA GLN A 33 -10.54 -16.31 -10.31
C GLN A 33 -11.39 -16.57 -9.05
N GLU A 34 -12.56 -15.94 -8.94
CA GLU A 34 -13.50 -16.07 -7.81
C GLU A 34 -12.88 -15.74 -6.42
N CYS A 35 -11.84 -14.90 -6.36
CA CYS A 35 -11.09 -14.59 -5.14
C CYS A 35 -11.05 -13.08 -4.79
N PHE A 36 -12.04 -12.33 -5.27
CA PHE A 36 -12.11 -10.87 -5.09
C PHE A 36 -12.20 -10.44 -3.62
N TYR A 37 -12.95 -11.18 -2.79
CA TYR A 37 -13.13 -10.81 -1.39
C TYR A 37 -11.83 -11.01 -0.60
N GLU A 38 -11.16 -12.12 -0.83
CA GLU A 38 -9.85 -12.45 -0.26
C GLU A 38 -8.80 -11.41 -0.69
N LEU A 39 -8.82 -10.97 -1.96
CA LEU A 39 -7.96 -9.87 -2.41
C LEU A 39 -8.20 -8.59 -1.59
N MET A 40 -9.46 -8.27 -1.28
CA MET A 40 -9.80 -7.09 -0.48
C MET A 40 -9.38 -7.23 0.98
N GLU A 41 -9.49 -8.42 1.58
CA GLU A 41 -8.97 -8.71 2.92
C GLU A 41 -7.45 -8.50 2.98
N TRP A 42 -6.71 -9.08 2.04
CA TRP A 42 -5.26 -8.87 1.91
C TRP A 42 -4.92 -7.38 1.75
N ARG A 43 -5.66 -6.66 0.92
CA ARG A 43 -5.45 -5.23 0.73
C ARG A 43 -5.61 -4.47 2.05
N ASP A 44 -6.65 -4.77 2.82
CA ASP A 44 -6.92 -4.06 4.07
C ASP A 44 -5.85 -4.34 5.14
N GLU A 45 -5.35 -5.59 5.22
CA GLU A 45 -4.21 -5.94 6.06
C GLU A 45 -2.95 -5.15 5.69
N ILE A 46 -2.62 -5.06 4.40
CA ILE A 46 -1.43 -4.35 3.92
C ILE A 46 -1.56 -2.84 4.13
N VAL A 47 -2.74 -2.25 3.88
CA VAL A 47 -2.98 -0.83 4.14
C VAL A 47 -2.76 -0.52 5.62
N LYS A 48 -3.31 -1.35 6.52
CA LYS A 48 -3.11 -1.20 7.96
C LYS A 48 -1.63 -1.30 8.34
N TYR A 49 -0.92 -2.30 7.83
CA TYR A 49 0.51 -2.46 8.07
C TYR A 49 1.31 -1.24 7.62
N LEU A 50 1.02 -0.70 6.44
CA LEU A 50 1.70 0.49 5.92
C LEU A 50 1.38 1.73 6.75
N ASP A 51 0.16 1.89 7.24
CA ASP A 51 -0.21 3.01 8.12
C ASP A 51 0.58 2.96 9.45
N GLU A 52 0.66 1.78 10.07
CA GLU A 52 1.46 1.55 11.28
C GLU A 52 2.95 1.81 11.02
N ARG A 53 3.48 1.27 9.91
CA ARG A 53 4.88 1.45 9.52
C ARG A 53 5.21 2.91 9.25
N ARG A 54 4.30 3.68 8.66
CA ARG A 54 4.44 5.13 8.43
C ARG A 54 4.64 5.86 9.75
N ASN A 55 3.80 5.56 10.73
CA ASN A 55 3.83 6.24 12.04
C ASN A 55 5.11 5.88 12.83
N GLN A 56 5.63 4.66 12.66
CA GLN A 56 6.88 4.22 13.27
C GLN A 56 8.13 4.83 12.59
N GLU A 57 8.17 4.87 11.25
CA GLU A 57 9.34 5.37 10.51
C GLU A 57 9.43 6.89 10.49
N PHE A 58 8.28 7.57 10.42
CA PHE A 58 8.19 9.01 10.24
C PHE A 58 7.32 9.64 11.35
N PRO A 59 7.73 9.51 12.63
CA PRO A 59 7.04 10.17 13.72
C PRO A 59 7.04 11.69 13.52
N LYS A 60 5.99 12.35 14.04
CA LYS A 60 5.86 13.82 14.01
C LYS A 60 6.95 14.50 14.84
#